data_AF-A0A7R9JJ20-F1
#
_entry.id   AF-A0A7R9JJ20-F1
#
_cell.length_a   1.000
_cell.length_b   1.000
_cell.length_c   1.000
_cell.angle_alpha   90.00
_cell.angle_beta   90.00
_cell.angle_gamma   90.00
#
_symmetry.space_group_name_H-M   'P 1'
#
loop_
_entity.id
_entity.type
_entity.pdbx_description
1 polymer ?
#
loop_
_entity_poly.entity_id
_entity_poly.type
_entity_poly.pdbx_seq_one_letter_code
_entity_poly.pdbx_strand_id
1 'polypeptide(L)'
;MCLLTLDIISEETAWPIWYSARPGKERSGAYLFLPDGQAVMLTLDRPLVMVVEGPLLSQVRVLLPEVQHYITLYNTPGADSLGLEVNNIVDITDHNNYEFIMRISTNIQNNEDFFTDLNNMQVGW
;
A
#
# COMPACT_ATOMS: atom_id res chain seq x y z
N MET A 1 -12.49 -4.43 -8.93
CA MET A 1 -11.34 -5.33 -8.74
C MET A 1 -10.15 -4.43 -8.53
N CYS A 2 -9.70 -4.28 -7.28
CA CYS A 2 -8.64 -3.35 -6.89
C CYS A 2 -7.29 -4.01 -7.20
N LEU A 3 -6.56 -3.48 -8.19
CA LEU A 3 -5.15 -3.82 -8.39
C LEU A 3 -4.37 -3.08 -7.31
N LEU A 4 -4.00 -3.77 -6.23
CA LEU A 4 -3.06 -3.26 -5.24
C LEU A 4 -1.65 -3.47 -5.81
N THR A 5 -1.16 -2.51 -6.59
CA THR A 5 0.25 -2.47 -6.98
C THR A 5 1.07 -1.98 -5.78
N LEU A 6 2.18 -2.66 -5.45
CA LEU A 6 3.14 -2.18 -4.45
C LEU A 6 4.25 -1.44 -5.19
N ASP A 7 4.31 -0.12 -5.02
CA ASP A 7 5.39 0.69 -5.57
C ASP A 7 6.47 0.91 -4.49
N ILE A 8 7.72 0.55 -4.78
CA ILE A 8 8.89 0.90 -3.96
C ILE A 8 9.66 1.97 -4.72
N ILE A 9 9.66 3.21 -4.23
CA ILE A 9 10.33 4.35 -4.89
C ILE A 9 11.19 5.16 -3.91
N SER A 10 12.19 5.85 -4.45
CA SER A 10 13.12 6.72 -3.72
C SER A 10 12.63 8.18 -3.54
N GLU A 11 11.47 8.54 -4.10
CA GLU A 11 10.93 9.91 -4.03
C GLU A 11 10.02 10.17 -2.81
N GLU A 12 9.93 11.44 -2.40
CA GLU A 12 9.28 12.00 -1.19
C GLU A 12 7.74 11.91 -1.14
N THR A 13 7.10 10.93 -1.79
CA THR A 13 5.65 10.70 -1.65
C THR A 13 5.39 9.62 -0.61
N ALA A 14 4.89 10.04 0.55
CA ALA A 14 4.53 9.15 1.63
C ALA A 14 3.16 8.49 1.38
N TRP A 15 3.03 7.26 1.85
CA TRP A 15 1.76 6.56 1.92
C TRP A 15 0.74 7.32 2.81
N PRO A 16 -0.57 7.31 2.47
CA PRO A 16 -1.20 6.61 1.35
C PRO A 16 -1.37 7.44 0.08
N ILE A 17 -1.43 6.76 -1.08
CA ILE A 17 -1.56 7.39 -2.40
C ILE A 17 -2.63 6.73 -3.27
N TRP A 18 -3.13 7.47 -4.26
CA TRP A 18 -4.15 7.01 -5.19
C TRP A 18 -4.02 7.61 -6.59
N TYR A 19 -4.59 6.95 -7.60
CA TYR A 19 -4.75 7.50 -8.95
C TYR A 19 -6.22 7.71 -9.31
N SER A 20 -6.48 8.78 -10.06
CA SER A 20 -7.72 8.96 -10.82
C SER A 20 -7.64 8.21 -12.15
N ALA A 21 -8.76 7.76 -12.71
CA ALA A 21 -8.80 7.24 -14.07
C ALA A 21 -8.84 8.36 -15.12
N ARG A 22 -8.09 8.21 -16.22
CA ARG A 22 -8.04 9.16 -17.33
C ARG A 22 -9.46 9.43 -17.91
N PRO A 23 -9.84 10.70 -18.13
CA PRO A 23 -11.09 11.03 -18.82
C PRO A 23 -10.95 10.82 -20.34
N GLY A 24 -12.00 10.33 -21.00
CA GLY A 24 -12.03 10.20 -22.46
C GLY A 24 -12.73 8.95 -22.96
N LYS A 25 -12.42 8.55 -24.20
CA LYS A 25 -12.97 7.35 -24.86
C LYS A 25 -12.27 6.07 -24.41
N GLU A 26 -10.97 6.15 -24.16
CA GLU A 26 -10.17 5.10 -23.52
C GLU A 26 -10.04 5.45 -22.04
N ARG A 27 -10.47 4.55 -21.15
CA ARG A 27 -10.50 4.75 -19.69
C ARG A 27 -9.95 3.53 -18.98
N SER A 28 -9.51 3.70 -17.72
CA SER A 28 -9.25 2.56 -16.84
C SER A 28 -10.48 1.65 -16.75
N GLY A 29 -10.24 0.37 -16.52
CA GLY A 29 -11.29 -0.61 -16.37
C GLY A 29 -10.76 -1.92 -15.79
N ALA A 30 -11.47 -3.01 -16.05
CA ALA A 30 -11.10 -4.32 -15.50
C ALA A 30 -9.72 -4.84 -15.95
N TYR A 31 -9.22 -4.35 -17.09
CA TYR A 31 -7.97 -4.81 -17.70
C TYR A 31 -6.94 -3.71 -17.90
N LEU A 32 -7.39 -2.49 -18.21
CA LEU A 32 -6.50 -1.38 -18.52
C LEU A 32 -6.33 -0.51 -17.28
N PHE A 33 -5.07 -0.28 -16.92
CA PHE A 33 -4.68 0.76 -15.98
C PHE A 33 -4.25 2.00 -16.78
N LEU A 34 -5.08 3.05 -16.76
CA LEU A 34 -4.85 4.30 -17.50
C LEU A 34 -5.05 5.49 -16.55
N PRO A 35 -4.06 5.77 -15.67
CA PRO A 35 -4.17 6.83 -14.67
C PRO A 35 -4.20 8.23 -15.32
N ASP A 36 -4.88 9.16 -14.65
CA ASP A 36 -4.92 10.58 -15.00
C ASP A 36 -3.75 11.35 -14.37
N GLY A 37 -2.52 10.97 -14.74
CA GLY A 37 -1.28 11.57 -14.25
C GLY A 37 -0.64 10.82 -13.08
N GLN A 38 0.11 11.54 -12.25
CA GLN A 38 0.85 10.99 -11.11
C GLN A 38 -0.05 10.71 -9.91
N ALA A 39 0.41 9.83 -9.02
CA ALA A 39 -0.33 9.48 -7.82
C ALA A 39 -0.46 10.70 -6.90
N VAL A 40 -1.64 10.84 -6.28
CA VAL A 40 -1.95 11.91 -5.34
C VAL A 40 -1.89 11.35 -3.92
N MET A 41 -1.26 12.09 -3.00
CA MET A 41 -1.27 11.74 -1.58
C MET A 41 -2.65 11.99 -0.97
N LEU A 42 -3.12 11.04 -0.17
CA LEU A 42 -4.28 11.23 0.69
C LEU A 42 -3.93 12.27 1.75
N THR A 43 -4.72 13.34 1.81
CA THR A 43 -4.54 14.37 2.84
C THR A 43 -5.08 13.86 4.16
N LEU A 44 -4.18 13.63 5.12
CA LEU A 44 -4.54 13.13 6.45
C LEU A 44 -4.65 14.30 7.43
N ASP A 45 -5.88 14.70 7.81
CA ASP A 45 -6.05 15.57 8.99
C ASP A 45 -6.11 14.69 10.25
N ARG A 46 -5.00 14.66 10.99
CA ARG A 46 -4.88 14.04 12.33
C ARG A 46 -5.55 12.66 12.42
N PRO A 47 -4.98 11.64 11.77
CA PRO A 47 -5.56 10.30 11.79
C PRO A 47 -5.58 9.74 13.21
N LEU A 48 -6.61 8.95 13.52
CA LEU A 48 -6.65 8.23 14.80
C LEU A 48 -5.61 7.11 14.78
N VAL A 49 -4.65 7.20 15.69
CA VAL A 49 -3.61 6.18 15.88
C VAL A 49 -3.86 5.45 17.20
N MET A 50 -3.95 4.12 17.14
CA MET A 50 -4.04 3.25 18.31
C MET A 50 -2.79 2.38 18.41
N VAL A 51 -2.24 2.26 19.61
CA VAL A 51 -1.10 1.39 19.90
C VAL A 51 -1.56 0.31 20.87
N VAL A 52 -1.33 -0.94 20.50
CA VAL A 52 -1.56 -2.12 21.33
C VAL A 52 -0.21 -2.72 21.66
N GLU A 53 0.10 -2.84 22.94
CA GLU A 53 1.36 -3.44 23.41
C GLU A 53 1.03 -4.63 24.31
N GLY A 54 1.67 -5.76 24.03
CA GLY A 54 1.47 -6.98 24.79
C GLY A 54 2.65 -7.95 24.69
N PRO A 55 2.70 -8.95 25.58
CA PRO A 55 3.81 -9.90 25.64
C PRO A 55 3.89 -10.82 24.41
N LEU A 56 2.79 -10.97 23.65
CA LEU A 56 2.73 -11.81 22.46
C LEU A 56 2.91 -11.02 21.16
N LEU A 57 2.51 -9.75 21.16
CA LEU A 57 2.63 -8.88 19.99
C LEU A 57 2.55 -7.41 20.39
N SER A 58 3.09 -6.57 19.53
CA SER A 58 2.88 -5.12 19.53
C SER A 58 2.27 -4.72 18.18
N GLN A 59 1.28 -3.82 18.19
CA GLN A 59 0.57 -3.43 16.98
C GLN A 59 0.27 -1.93 16.98
N VAL A 60 0.47 -1.31 15.82
CA VAL A 60 0.04 0.06 15.54
C VAL A 60 -1.12 0.00 14.55
N ARG A 61 -2.19 0.74 14.84
CA ARG A 61 -3.36 0.87 13.97
C ARG A 61 -3.56 2.32 13.61
N VAL A 62 -3.73 2.61 12.33
CA VAL A 62 -4.05 3.93 11.79
C VAL A 62 -5.38 3.85 11.09
N LEU A 63 -6.36 4.61 11.56
CA LEU A 63 -7.71 4.63 10.98
C LEU A 63 -7.82 5.85 10.07
N LEU A 64 -7.88 5.58 8.77
CA LEU A 64 -8.12 6.55 7.71
C LEU A 64 -9.52 6.31 7.12
N PRO A 65 -10.11 7.29 6.40
CA PRO A 65 -11.46 7.14 5.86
C PRO A 65 -11.61 5.93 4.92
N GLU A 66 -10.65 5.71 4.03
CA GLU A 66 -10.69 4.64 3.02
C GLU A 66 -9.92 3.39 3.43
N VAL A 67 -9.09 3.47 4.48
CA VAL A 67 -8.21 2.37 4.87
C VAL A 67 -8.00 2.30 6.39
N GLN A 68 -8.16 1.10 6.95
CA GLN A 68 -7.63 0.77 8.27
C GLN A 68 -6.30 0.05 8.07
N HIS A 69 -5.21 0.70 8.48
CA HIS A 69 -3.85 0.22 8.29
C HIS A 69 -3.27 -0.29 9.61
N TYR A 70 -2.92 -1.57 9.65
CA TYR A 70 -2.36 -2.24 10.82
C TYR A 70 -0.95 -2.73 10.54
N ILE A 71 -0.03 -2.42 11.46
CA ILE A 71 1.34 -2.96 11.48
C ILE A 71 1.48 -3.76 12.76
N THR A 72 1.77 -5.06 12.64
CA THR A 72 1.93 -5.97 13.77
C THR A 72 3.36 -6.51 13.82
N LEU A 73 3.94 -6.51 15.02
CA LEU A 73 5.19 -7.17 15.36
C LEU A 73 4.88 -8.29 16.36
N TYR A 74 5.19 -9.54 16.01
CA TYR A 74 5.01 -10.69 16.91
C TYR A 74 6.22 -10.86 17.82
N ASN A 75 5.96 -10.97 19.12
CA ASN A 75 6.96 -11.16 20.18
C ASN A 75 7.04 -12.64 20.61
N THR A 76 6.79 -13.57 19.67
CA THR A 76 6.80 -15.01 19.92
C THR A 76 8.06 -15.66 19.33
N PRO A 77 8.59 -16.73 19.95
CA PRO A 77 9.65 -17.51 19.33
C PRO A 77 9.08 -18.26 18.11
N GLY A 78 9.45 -17.88 16.89
CA GLY A 78 8.96 -18.55 15.68
C GLY A 78 9.29 -17.82 14.39
N ALA A 79 8.78 -18.35 13.27
CA ALA A 79 8.91 -17.70 11.96
C ALA A 79 8.15 -16.37 11.90
N ASP A 80 7.05 -16.26 12.66
CA ASP A 80 6.18 -15.09 12.69
C ASP A 80 6.87 -13.83 13.23
N SER A 81 7.95 -13.96 14.01
CA SER A 81 8.73 -12.84 14.53
C SER A 81 9.83 -12.36 13.59
N LEU A 82 9.99 -12.96 12.40
CA LEU A 82 11.06 -12.61 11.46
C LEU A 82 10.76 -11.33 10.65
N GLY A 83 9.51 -10.86 10.66
CA GLY A 83 9.09 -9.71 9.87
C GLY A 83 7.95 -8.94 10.51
N LEU A 84 7.58 -7.86 9.82
CA LEU A 84 6.37 -7.08 10.14
C LEU A 84 5.20 -7.63 9.34
N GLU A 85 4.07 -7.85 10.00
CA GLU A 85 2.81 -8.11 9.31
C GLU A 85 2.12 -6.78 9.03
N VAL A 86 1.77 -6.55 7.76
CA VAL A 86 1.00 -5.39 7.32
C VAL A 86 -0.37 -5.86 6.86
N ASN A 87 -1.42 -5.31 7.48
CA ASN A 87 -2.81 -5.59 7.13
C ASN A 87 -3.53 -4.28 6.76
N ASN A 88 -4.13 -4.25 5.57
CA ASN A 88 -4.92 -3.13 5.09
C ASN A 88 -6.37 -3.57 4.87
N ILE A 89 -7.30 -3.00 5.61
CA ILE A 89 -8.74 -3.13 5.33
C ILE A 89 -9.11 -1.90 4.52
N VAL A 90 -9.30 -2.09 3.21
CA VAL A 90 -9.57 -1.01 2.25
C VAL A 90 -11.05 -1.00 1.89
N ASP A 91 -11.70 0.15 2.07
CA ASP A 91 -13.08 0.39 1.66
C ASP A 91 -13.12 1.53 0.62
N ILE A 92 -13.55 1.18 -0.59
CA ILE A 92 -13.64 2.09 -1.74
C ILE A 92 -15.06 2.16 -2.30
N THR A 93 -16.08 1.71 -1.57
CA THR A 93 -17.46 1.65 -2.09
C THR A 93 -18.01 3.01 -2.51
N ASP A 94 -17.59 4.07 -1.83
CA ASP A 94 -18.05 5.43 -2.07
C ASP A 94 -17.20 6.18 -3.12
N HIS A 95 -16.21 5.51 -3.71
CA HIS A 95 -15.27 6.09 -4.66
C HIS A 95 -15.50 5.55 -6.08
N ASN A 96 -15.42 6.43 -7.08
CA ASN A 96 -15.48 6.10 -8.50
C ASN A 96 -14.20 6.56 -9.19
N ASN A 97 -13.71 5.78 -10.17
CA ASN A 97 -12.46 6.07 -10.88
C ASN A 97 -11.27 6.28 -9.93
N TYR A 98 -11.19 5.43 -8.90
CA TYR A 98 -10.25 5.55 -7.81
C TYR A 98 -9.45 4.26 -7.69
N GLU A 99 -8.14 4.37 -7.77
CA GLU A 99 -7.21 3.26 -7.65
C GLU A 99 -6.31 3.53 -6.46
N PHE A 100 -6.31 2.63 -5.47
CA PHE A 100 -5.62 2.79 -4.20
C PHE A 100 -4.30 2.01 -4.16
N ILE A 101 -3.21 2.63 -3.71
CA ILE A 101 -1.86 2.10 -3.83
C ILE A 101 -1.13 2.21 -2.51
N MET A 102 -0.51 1.10 -2.09
CA MET A 102 0.45 1.10 -1.00
C MET A 102 1.86 1.32 -1.51
N ARG A 103 2.54 2.33 -0.94
CA ARG A 103 3.90 2.71 -1.32
C ARG A 103 4.82 2.60 -0.13
N ILE A 104 5.96 1.92 -0.32
CA ILE A 104 7.03 1.84 0.67
C ILE A 104 8.19 2.70 0.14
N SER A 105 8.53 3.77 0.85
CA SER A 105 9.65 4.64 0.51
C SER A 105 10.85 4.32 1.40
N THR A 106 12.03 4.19 0.79
CA THR A 106 13.28 3.89 1.49
C THR A 106 14.43 4.70 0.89
N ASN A 107 15.54 4.81 1.61
CA ASN A 107 16.77 5.42 1.11
C ASN A 107 17.70 4.41 0.39
N ILE A 108 17.20 3.22 0.04
CA ILE A 108 17.97 2.21 -0.69
C ILE A 108 18.18 2.70 -2.13
N GLN A 109 19.43 2.66 -2.59
CA GLN A 109 19.79 3.03 -3.95
C GLN A 109 19.67 1.81 -4.86
N ASN A 110 18.52 1.65 -5.52
CA ASN A 110 18.28 0.54 -6.44
C ASN A 110 18.54 0.89 -7.91
N ASN A 111 18.85 2.15 -8.25
CA ASN A 111 19.20 2.58 -9.62
C ASN A 111 18.22 2.12 -10.72
N GLU A 112 16.92 2.01 -10.38
CA GLU A 112 15.81 1.49 -11.23
C GLU A 112 15.59 -0.02 -11.24
N ASP A 113 16.41 -0.80 -10.53
CA ASP A 113 16.20 -2.24 -10.39
C ASP A 113 15.10 -2.56 -9.36
N PHE A 114 14.13 -3.37 -9.76
CA PHE A 114 13.14 -3.97 -8.86
C PHE A 114 12.79 -5.38 -9.34
N PHE A 115 12.23 -6.17 -8.44
CA PHE A 115 11.95 -7.58 -8.70
C PHE A 115 10.52 -7.92 -8.34
N THR A 116 9.92 -8.77 -9.16
CA THR A 116 8.59 -9.32 -8.91
C THR A 116 8.64 -10.83 -9.10
N ASP A 117 7.80 -11.56 -8.38
CA ASP A 117 7.70 -12.99 -8.59
C ASP A 117 6.91 -13.30 -9.88
N LEU A 118 7.20 -14.46 -10.48
CA LEU A 118 6.40 -15.02 -11.55
C LEU A 118 5.69 -16.26 -11.00
N ASN A 119 4.43 -16.07 -10.60
CA ASN A 119 3.56 -17.10 -10.02
C ASN A 119 4.19 -17.79 -8.80
N ASN A 120 4.94 -17.05 -7.99
CA ASN A 120 5.63 -17.53 -6.80
C ASN A 120 6.62 -18.70 -7.04
N MET A 121 7.15 -18.86 -8.26
CA MET A 121 8.10 -19.92 -8.62
C MET A 121 9.51 -19.42 -8.93
N GLN A 122 9.63 -18.22 -9.48
CA GLN A 122 10.90 -17.59 -9.82
C GLN A 122 10.80 -16.09 -9.61
N VAL A 123 11.96 -15.45 -9.42
CA VAL A 123 12.06 -14.00 -9.36
C VAL A 123 12.36 -13.50 -10.77
N GLY A 124 11.50 -12.62 -11.28
CA GLY A 124 11.69 -11.89 -12.52
C GLY A 124 12.44 -10.58 -12.30
N TRP A 125 13.14 -10.15 -13.33
CA TRP A 125 13.79 -8.85 -13.47
C TRP A 125 12.93 -7.98 -14.38
#